data_AF-A0A7T5RAQ7-F1
#
_entry.id   AF-A0A7T5RAQ7-F1
#
_cell.length_a   1.000
_cell.length_b   1.000
_cell.length_c   1.000
_cell.angle_alpha   90.00
_cell.angle_beta   90.00
_cell.angle_gamma   90.00
#
_symmetry.space_group_name_H-M   'P 1'
#
loop_
_entity.id
_entity.type
_entity.pdbx_description
1 polymer ?
#
loop_
_entity_poly.entity_id
_entity_poly.type
_entity_poly.pdbx_seq_one_letter_code
_entity_poly.pdbx_strand_id
1 'polypeptide(L)'
;MKIIKTKKAPAAIGPYSQAIVAGDFVFCSGQIGINPTTGNLVEGIEDQTKQVITNLQAVLKAARLDLASVVKTTVFLKNINDFPKMNNVFASFFDKHKPTRSTIEASNLPKNALVEIDAIALK
;
A
#
# COMPACT_ATOMS: atom_id res chain seq x y z
N MET A 1 -15.48 -2.49 -15.60
CA MET A 1 -14.26 -2.78 -14.81
C MET A 1 -13.04 -2.29 -15.59
N LYS A 2 -12.03 -1.70 -14.93
CA LYS A 2 -10.80 -1.23 -15.60
C LYS A 2 -9.56 -1.62 -14.80
N ILE A 3 -8.53 -2.10 -15.48
CA ILE A 3 -7.24 -2.44 -14.87
C ILE A 3 -6.36 -1.19 -14.75
N ILE A 4 -5.75 -0.98 -13.59
CA ILE A 4 -4.78 0.09 -13.35
C ILE A 4 -3.36 -0.49 -13.45
N LYS A 5 -2.51 0.17 -14.22
CA LYS A 5 -1.10 -0.16 -14.39
C LYS A 5 -0.26 1.12 -14.39
N THR A 6 0.88 1.09 -13.71
CA THR A 6 1.85 2.19 -13.67
C THR A 6 3.26 1.66 -13.51
N LYS A 7 4.23 2.35 -14.11
CA LYS A 7 5.67 2.10 -13.92
C LYS A 7 6.23 2.75 -12.64
N LYS A 8 5.42 3.58 -11.96
CA LYS A 8 5.81 4.29 -10.72
C LYS A 8 5.55 3.51 -9.44
N ALA A 9 5.04 2.28 -9.57
CA ALA A 9 4.89 1.31 -8.49
C ALA A 9 5.43 -0.04 -8.98
N PRO A 10 5.82 -0.96 -8.08
CA PRO A 10 6.32 -2.28 -8.45
C PRO A 10 5.36 -2.99 -9.39
N ALA A 11 5.88 -3.56 -10.47
CA ALA A 11 5.06 -4.33 -11.41
C ALA A 11 4.42 -5.53 -10.71
N ALA A 12 3.20 -5.89 -11.11
CA ALA A 12 2.60 -7.14 -10.68
C ALA A 12 3.35 -8.30 -11.36
N ILE A 13 4.07 -9.09 -10.58
CA ILE A 13 4.86 -10.24 -11.07
C ILE A 13 4.01 -11.53 -11.09
N GLY A 14 3.03 -11.62 -10.19
CA GLY A 14 2.11 -12.76 -10.09
C GLY A 14 0.78 -12.54 -10.83
N PRO A 15 -0.19 -13.46 -10.66
CA PRO A 15 -1.49 -13.41 -11.33
C PRO A 15 -2.45 -12.40 -10.68
N TYR A 16 -2.06 -11.14 -10.57
CA TYR A 16 -2.85 -10.06 -10.01
C TYR A 16 -2.62 -8.72 -10.73
N SER A 17 -3.48 -7.73 -10.49
CA SER A 17 -3.35 -6.36 -11.02
C SER A 17 -2.90 -5.42 -9.91
N GLN A 18 -2.22 -4.31 -10.22
CA GLN A 18 -1.86 -3.32 -9.19
C GLN A 18 -3.10 -2.70 -8.53
N ALA A 19 -4.14 -2.41 -9.33
CA ALA A 19 -5.48 -2.12 -8.86
C ALA A 19 -6.53 -2.42 -9.92
N ILE A 20 -7.77 -2.59 -9.47
CA ILE A 20 -8.97 -2.70 -10.30
C ILE A 20 -9.95 -1.59 -9.95
N VAL A 21 -10.51 -0.97 -10.98
CA VAL A 21 -11.65 -0.07 -10.86
C VAL A 21 -12.94 -0.86 -11.11
N ALA A 22 -13.84 -0.88 -10.12
CA ALA A 22 -15.15 -1.51 -10.19
C ALA A 22 -16.23 -0.55 -9.66
N GLY A 23 -17.06 -0.02 -10.55
CA GLY A 23 -17.98 1.07 -10.24
C GLY A 23 -17.22 2.32 -9.78
N ASP A 24 -17.61 2.85 -8.62
CA ASP A 24 -17.02 4.02 -7.99
C ASP A 24 -15.83 3.70 -7.09
N PHE A 25 -15.51 2.42 -6.91
CA PHE A 25 -14.41 1.99 -6.06
C PHE A 25 -13.17 1.62 -6.87
N VAL A 26 -12.02 1.83 -6.24
CA VAL A 26 -10.71 1.37 -6.68
C VAL A 26 -10.13 0.46 -5.59
N PHE A 27 -9.87 -0.79 -5.96
CA PHE A 27 -9.30 -1.81 -5.09
C PHE A 27 -7.82 -1.97 -5.45
N CYS A 28 -6.94 -1.57 -4.54
CA CYS A 28 -5.49 -1.71 -4.69
C CYS A 28 -5.03 -3.05 -4.11
N SER A 29 -4.19 -3.78 -4.83
CA SER A 29 -3.51 -4.95 -4.25
C SER A 29 -2.56 -4.53 -3.14
N GLY A 30 -2.27 -5.47 -2.23
CA GLY A 30 -1.27 -5.31 -1.19
C GLY A 30 0.07 -4.83 -1.77
N GLN A 31 0.54 -3.71 -1.25
CA GLN A 31 1.85 -3.17 -1.58
C GLN A 31 2.82 -3.51 -0.47
N ILE A 32 4.01 -3.99 -0.84
CA ILE A 32 5.18 -4.14 0.04
C ILE A 32 6.22 -3.04 -0.24
N GLY A 33 7.21 -2.91 0.63
CA GLY A 33 8.24 -1.86 0.59
C GLY A 33 9.27 -1.99 -0.53
N ILE A 34 8.86 -2.39 -1.75
CA ILE A 34 9.76 -2.45 -2.91
C ILE A 34 9.93 -1.06 -3.51
N ASN A 35 11.18 -0.66 -3.73
CA ASN A 35 11.49 0.51 -4.55
C ASN A 35 11.29 0.15 -6.04
N PRO A 36 10.40 0.85 -6.78
CA PRO A 36 10.07 0.49 -8.16
C PRO A 36 11.22 0.67 -9.16
N THR A 37 12.23 1.47 -8.82
CA THR A 37 13.41 1.69 -9.64
C THR A 37 14.41 0.54 -9.51
N THR A 38 14.61 0.03 -8.29
CA THR A 38 15.61 -1.01 -8.02
C THR A 38 15.02 -2.42 -8.01
N GLY A 39 13.72 -2.57 -7.79
CA GLY A 39 13.05 -3.87 -7.65
C GLY A 39 13.26 -4.57 -6.30
N ASN A 40 14.00 -3.93 -5.39
CA ASN A 40 14.40 -4.47 -4.10
C ASN A 40 13.55 -3.90 -2.96
N LEU A 41 13.41 -4.68 -1.87
CA LEU A 41 12.86 -4.18 -0.62
C LEU A 41 13.82 -3.13 -0.03
N VAL A 42 13.27 -2.02 0.46
CA VAL A 42 14.01 -1.09 1.31
C VAL A 42 14.15 -1.69 2.72
N GLU A 43 15.15 -1.26 3.47
CA GLU A 43 15.47 -1.82 4.79
C GLU A 43 14.75 -1.07 5.90
N GLY A 44 14.33 -1.78 6.95
CA GLY A 44 13.68 -1.19 8.12
C GLY A 44 12.18 -0.90 7.95
N ILE A 45 11.41 -1.01 9.05
CA ILE A 45 9.96 -0.87 9.01
C ILE A 45 9.51 0.52 8.55
N GLU A 46 10.19 1.58 8.99
CA GLU A 46 9.79 2.96 8.69
C GLU A 46 9.92 3.25 7.19
N ASP A 47 11.05 2.90 6.59
CA ASP A 47 11.28 3.07 5.16
C ASP A 47 10.39 2.14 4.33
N GLN A 48 10.17 0.89 4.77
CA GLN A 48 9.21 0.02 4.08
C GLN A 48 7.80 0.58 4.14
N THR A 49 7.35 1.11 5.27
CA THR A 49 6.03 1.74 5.40
C THR A 49 5.92 2.96 4.48
N LYS A 50 6.94 3.81 4.46
CA LYS A 50 7.02 4.97 3.56
C LYS A 50 6.95 4.55 2.09
N GLN A 51 7.69 3.52 1.70
CA GLN A 51 7.72 3.00 0.34
C GLN A 51 6.38 2.36 -0.04
N VAL A 52 5.73 1.62 0.86
CA VAL A 52 4.39 1.06 0.65
C VAL A 52 3.37 2.16 0.34
N ILE A 53 3.33 3.22 1.15
CA ILE A 53 2.36 4.31 0.95
C ILE A 53 2.68 5.10 -0.34
N THR A 54 3.96 5.28 -0.66
CA THR A 54 4.40 5.88 -1.94
C THR A 54 3.96 5.04 -3.14
N ASN A 55 4.06 3.72 -3.04
CA ASN A 55 3.59 2.79 -4.07
C ASN A 55 2.05 2.88 -4.23
N LEU A 56 1.30 2.91 -3.13
CA LEU A 56 -0.14 3.12 -3.15
C LEU A 56 -0.53 4.46 -3.80
N GLN A 57 0.16 5.56 -3.46
CA GLN A 57 -0.04 6.86 -4.10
C GLN A 57 0.18 6.79 -5.62
N ALA A 58 1.22 6.09 -6.07
CA ALA A 58 1.49 5.93 -7.50
C ALA A 58 0.40 5.13 -8.22
N VAL A 59 -0.15 4.09 -7.59
CA VAL A 59 -1.27 3.30 -8.11
C VAL A 59 -2.56 4.13 -8.15
N LEU A 60 -2.91 4.82 -7.07
CA LEU A 60 -4.09 5.71 -6.99
C LEU A 60 -4.02 6.83 -8.01
N LYS A 61 -2.83 7.45 -8.18
CA LYS A 61 -2.62 8.50 -9.18
C LYS A 61 -2.84 8.01 -10.61
N ALA A 62 -2.50 6.76 -10.91
CA ALA A 62 -2.80 6.14 -12.20
C ALA A 62 -4.32 5.91 -12.42
N ALA A 63 -5.10 5.86 -11.33
CA ALA A 63 -6.56 5.89 -11.35
C ALA A 63 -7.15 7.32 -11.28
N ARG A 64 -6.31 8.37 -11.31
CA ARG A 64 -6.66 9.79 -11.13
C ARG A 64 -7.21 10.13 -9.72
N LEU A 65 -6.76 9.40 -8.70
CA LEU A 65 -7.09 9.61 -7.29
C LEU A 65 -5.84 9.93 -6.47
N ASP A 66 -6.02 10.27 -5.20
CA ASP A 66 -4.96 10.46 -4.22
C ASP A 66 -5.30 9.76 -2.88
N LEU A 67 -4.51 10.00 -1.83
CA LEU A 67 -4.76 9.39 -0.51
C LEU A 67 -6.04 9.90 0.16
N ALA A 68 -6.52 11.10 -0.19
CA ALA A 68 -7.78 11.63 0.34
C ALA A 68 -9.00 10.84 -0.17
N SER A 69 -8.84 10.06 -1.24
CA SER A 69 -9.86 9.13 -1.73
C SER A 69 -9.90 7.79 -0.97
N VAL A 70 -8.90 7.46 -0.15
CA VAL A 70 -8.80 6.14 0.50
C VAL A 70 -9.78 6.04 1.66
N VAL A 71 -10.69 5.07 1.62
CA VAL A 71 -11.73 4.86 2.64
C VAL A 71 -11.40 3.71 3.61
N LYS A 72 -10.60 2.74 3.16
CA LYS A 72 -10.17 1.60 3.97
C LYS A 72 -8.74 1.20 3.64
N THR A 73 -7.98 0.81 4.65
CA THR A 73 -6.74 0.03 4.49
C THR A 73 -6.75 -1.23 5.33
N THR A 74 -6.05 -2.25 4.86
CA THR A 74 -5.68 -3.42 5.67
C THR A 74 -4.17 -3.46 5.76
N VAL A 75 -3.64 -3.50 6.98
CA VAL A 75 -2.20 -3.51 7.26
C VAL A 75 -1.82 -4.86 7.84
N PHE A 76 -0.87 -5.52 7.19
CA PHE A 76 -0.26 -6.75 7.65
C PHE A 76 1.17 -6.44 8.09
N LEU A 77 1.51 -6.74 9.34
CA LEU A 77 2.86 -6.64 9.87
C LEU A 77 3.45 -8.03 10.04
N LYS A 78 4.76 -8.17 9.77
CA LYS A 78 5.48 -9.40 10.10
C LYS A 78 5.74 -9.55 11.62
N ASN A 79 5.83 -8.42 12.31
CA ASN A 79 6.01 -8.34 13.75
C ASN A 79 5.16 -7.18 14.29
N ILE A 80 4.20 -7.46 15.16
CA ILE A 80 3.29 -6.45 15.71
C ILE A 80 4.00 -5.42 16.58
N ASN A 81 5.19 -5.74 17.10
CA ASN A 81 5.99 -4.80 17.88
C ASN A 81 6.50 -3.61 17.04
N ASP A 82 6.49 -3.75 15.71
CA ASP A 82 6.82 -2.66 14.78
C ASP A 82 5.65 -1.67 14.60
N PHE A 83 4.47 -1.97 15.15
CA PHE A 83 3.26 -1.16 15.02
C PHE A 83 3.48 0.33 15.37
N PRO A 84 4.13 0.73 16.48
CA PRO A 84 4.31 2.14 16.80
C PRO A 84 5.10 2.89 15.72
N LYS A 85 6.17 2.29 15.21
CA LYS A 85 7.02 2.87 14.16
C LYS A 85 6.27 3.00 12.83
N MET A 86 5.62 1.92 12.41
CA MET A 86 4.75 1.92 11.23
C MET A 86 3.66 2.98 11.35
N ASN A 87 3.00 3.07 12.52
CA ASN A 87 1.88 3.97 12.73
C ASN A 87 2.28 5.45 12.65
N ASN A 88 3.47 5.80 13.17
CA ASN A 88 3.99 7.17 13.08
C ASN A 88 4.21 7.57 11.61
N VAL A 89 4.85 6.71 10.82
CA VAL A 89 5.04 6.94 9.38
C VAL A 89 3.69 7.01 8.68
N PHE A 90 2.81 6.03 8.89
CA PHE A 90 1.48 6.00 8.28
C PHE A 90 0.69 7.29 8.53
N ALA A 91 0.65 7.76 9.78
CA ALA A 91 -0.10 8.96 10.16
C ALA A 91 0.40 10.22 9.44
N SER A 92 1.71 10.32 9.14
CA SER A 92 2.29 11.47 8.43
C SER A 92 1.84 11.63 6.97
N PHE A 93 1.29 10.57 6.35
CA PHE A 93 0.83 10.60 4.96
C PHE A 93 -0.64 11.00 4.81
N PHE A 94 -1.42 10.95 5.89
CA PHE A 94 -2.86 11.20 5.87
C PHE A 94 -3.18 12.51 6.61
N ASP A 95 -3.53 13.53 5.84
CA ASP A 95 -3.83 14.87 6.34
C ASP A 95 -5.33 15.04 6.64
N LYS A 96 -6.15 15.19 5.58
CA LYS A 96 -7.59 15.51 5.68
C LYS A 96 -8.40 14.52 6.51
N HIS A 97 -8.15 13.23 6.33
CA HIS A 97 -8.84 12.16 7.06
C HIS A 97 -7.94 10.94 7.15
N LYS A 98 -8.31 10.02 8.04
CA LYS A 98 -7.68 8.71 8.18
C LYS A 98 -8.68 7.65 7.71
N PRO A 99 -8.30 6.69 6.85
CA PRO A 99 -9.19 5.62 6.42
C PRO A 99 -9.55 4.72 7.61
N THR A 100 -10.66 3.99 7.50
CA THR A 100 -10.89 2.84 8.38
C THR A 100 -9.73 1.85 8.21
N ARG A 101 -9.28 1.23 9.30
CA ARG A 101 -8.08 0.38 9.25
C ARG A 101 -8.23 -0.87 10.09
N SER A 102 -7.83 -2.00 9.51
CA SER A 102 -7.52 -3.22 10.25
C SER A 102 -6.01 -3.40 10.23
N THR A 103 -5.41 -3.77 11.37
CA THR A 103 -3.98 -4.07 11.47
C THR A 103 -3.78 -5.37 12.23
N ILE A 104 -3.07 -6.31 11.64
CA ILE A 104 -2.80 -7.62 12.22
C ILE A 104 -1.35 -8.03 12.00
N GLU A 105 -0.88 -8.99 12.81
CA GLU A 105 0.36 -9.72 12.53
C GLU A 105 0.08 -10.91 11.59
N ALA A 106 1.00 -11.16 10.66
CA ALA A 106 1.01 -12.33 9.80
C ALA A 106 2.32 -13.10 9.99
N SER A 107 2.28 -14.43 9.85
CA SER A 107 3.45 -15.29 10.06
C SER A 107 4.62 -14.95 9.11
N ASN A 108 4.31 -14.52 7.89
CA ASN A 108 5.28 -13.96 6.95
C ASN A 108 4.57 -13.16 5.85
N LEU A 109 5.33 -12.34 5.14
CA LEU A 109 4.86 -11.53 4.01
C LEU A 109 5.68 -11.87 2.73
N PRO A 110 5.17 -11.57 1.52
CA PRO A 110 5.90 -11.78 0.28
C PRO A 110 7.30 -11.14 0.32
N LYS A 111 8.29 -11.87 -0.21
CA LYS A 111 9.72 -11.50 -0.15
C LYS A 111 10.28 -11.22 1.26
N ASN A 112 9.63 -11.73 2.31
CA ASN A 112 9.99 -11.44 3.72
C ASN A 112 9.89 -9.95 4.08
N ALA A 113 8.97 -9.21 3.45
CA ALA A 113 8.69 -7.82 3.82
C ALA A 113 8.28 -7.71 5.30
N LEU A 114 8.46 -6.52 5.87
CA LEU A 114 8.08 -6.19 7.25
C LEU A 114 6.63 -5.69 7.33
N VAL A 115 6.14 -5.10 6.25
CA VAL A 115 4.78 -4.55 6.14
C VAL A 115 4.21 -4.73 4.74
N GLU A 116 2.93 -5.06 4.68
CA GLU A 116 2.11 -5.05 3.47
C GLU A 116 0.82 -4.27 3.74
N ILE A 117 0.43 -3.38 2.82
CA ILE A 117 -0.80 -2.59 2.96
C ILE A 117 -1.62 -2.64 1.67
N ASP A 118 -2.89 -3.03 1.78
CA ASP A 118 -3.88 -2.82 0.74
C ASP A 118 -4.74 -1.58 1.02
N ALA A 119 -5.44 -1.11 -0.01
CA ALA A 119 -6.30 0.05 0.09
C ALA A 119 -7.54 -0.05 -0.80
N ILE A 120 -8.66 0.45 -0.29
CA ILE A 120 -9.87 0.72 -1.06
C ILE A 120 -10.07 2.23 -1.10
N ALA A 121 -10.28 2.77 -2.30
CA ALA A 121 -10.56 4.19 -2.51
C ALA A 121 -11.89 4.40 -3.23
N LEU A 122 -12.51 5.55 -2.97
CA LEU A 122 -13.71 6.04 -3.65
C LEU A 122 -13.30 7.10 -4.68
N LYS A 123 -13.89 7.06 -5.87
CA LYS A 123 -13.66 8.06 -6.92
C LYS A 123 -14.23 9.43 -6.61
#